data_AF-A0A2E6UMN5-F1
#
_entry.id   AF-A0A2E6UMN5-F1
#
_cell.length_a   1.000
_cell.length_b   1.000
_cell.length_c   1.000
_cell.angle_alpha   90.00
_cell.angle_beta   90.00
_cell.angle_gamma   90.00
#
_symmetry.space_group_name_H-M   'P 1'
#
loop_
_entity.id
_entity.type
_entity.pdbx_description
1 polymer ?
#
loop_
_entity_poly.entity_id
_entity_poly.type
_entity_poly.pdbx_seq_one_letter_code
_entity_poly.pdbx_strand_id
1 'polypeptide(L)'
;MVAELDRIAELDSLPKPKTASLFQTMTLERLTLDEALELLSLPRTVGTDPTDGVEITVQNGRFGPYLKRGSDSRSLDTEEQLLTITLEECLTILAQPKKFGRAKAKAPLRTLGTDPTSGREILLKDGQYGPYVTDGETNASLRRGDSVEELTDERAQELLAERRAKGPATKKSRSRRS
;
A
#
# COMPACT_ATOMS: atom_id res chain seq x y z
N MET A 1 -4.41 -6.68 -47.24
CA MET A 1 -3.27 -6.23 -46.44
C MET A 1 -3.27 -4.72 -46.28
N VAL A 2 -3.32 -3.91 -47.35
CA VAL A 2 -3.43 -2.43 -47.26
C VAL A 2 -4.71 -1.97 -46.55
N ALA A 3 -5.89 -2.50 -46.95
CA ALA A 3 -7.17 -2.16 -46.30
C ALA A 3 -7.27 -2.58 -44.82
N GLU A 4 -6.48 -3.57 -44.38
CA GLU A 4 -6.42 -3.98 -42.97
C GLU A 4 -5.63 -2.97 -42.14
N LEU A 5 -4.54 -2.44 -42.72
CA LEU A 5 -3.69 -1.41 -42.12
C LEU A 5 -4.44 -0.08 -42.02
N ASP A 6 -5.21 0.28 -43.05
CA ASP A 6 -6.04 1.50 -43.04
C ASP A 6 -7.15 1.43 -41.98
N ARG A 7 -7.80 0.26 -41.80
CA ARG A 7 -8.79 0.04 -40.74
C ARG A 7 -8.19 0.16 -39.34
N ILE A 8 -6.98 -0.36 -39.12
CA ILE A 8 -6.28 -0.24 -37.82
C ILE A 8 -5.92 1.23 -37.54
N ALA A 9 -5.42 1.95 -38.56
CA ALA A 9 -5.11 3.37 -38.44
C ALA A 9 -6.36 4.22 -38.13
N GLU A 10 -7.51 3.88 -38.72
CA GLU A 10 -8.79 4.52 -38.42
C GLU A 10 -9.24 4.23 -36.98
N LEU A 11 -9.13 2.98 -36.51
CA LEU A 11 -9.46 2.61 -35.13
C LEU A 11 -8.57 3.30 -34.09
N ASP A 12 -7.28 3.47 -34.37
CA ASP A 12 -6.34 4.21 -33.51
C ASP A 12 -6.63 5.72 -33.47
N SER A 13 -7.30 6.25 -34.50
CA SER A 13 -7.70 7.66 -34.58
C SER A 13 -8.97 8.00 -33.78
N LEU A 14 -9.73 6.97 -33.37
CA LEU A 14 -10.94 7.15 -32.57
C LEU A 14 -10.62 7.54 -31.13
N PRO A 15 -11.51 8.30 -30.45
CA PRO A 15 -11.34 8.60 -29.04
C PRO A 15 -11.32 7.30 -28.23
N LYS A 16 -10.32 7.17 -27.35
CA LYS A 16 -10.20 6.00 -26.47
C LYS A 16 -11.47 5.83 -25.65
N PRO A 17 -12.02 4.61 -25.54
CA PRO A 17 -13.19 4.38 -24.73
C PRO A 17 -12.90 4.75 -23.28
N LYS A 18 -13.85 5.42 -22.62
CA LYS A 18 -13.78 5.65 -21.19
C LYS A 18 -13.88 4.30 -20.48
N THR A 19 -13.04 4.13 -19.46
CA THR A 19 -13.01 2.91 -18.65
C THR A 19 -12.95 3.30 -17.19
N ALA A 20 -13.55 2.47 -16.34
CA ALA A 20 -13.49 2.62 -14.90
C ALA A 20 -13.30 1.23 -14.27
N SER A 21 -12.55 1.18 -13.18
CA SER A 21 -12.41 -0.04 -12.39
C SER A 21 -13.64 -0.22 -11.50
N LEU A 22 -14.10 -1.46 -11.38
CA LEU A 22 -15.11 -1.80 -10.38
C LEU A 22 -14.52 -1.62 -8.97
N PHE A 23 -15.39 -1.28 -8.03
CA PHE A 23 -15.06 -1.31 -6.61
C PHE A 23 -14.89 -2.75 -6.13
N GLN A 24 -14.15 -2.95 -5.04
CA GLN A 24 -13.86 -4.27 -4.47
C GLN A 24 -15.13 -5.02 -4.06
N THR A 25 -16.18 -4.29 -3.71
CA THR A 25 -17.48 -4.82 -3.30
C THR A 25 -18.39 -5.16 -4.48
N MET A 26 -18.07 -4.69 -5.70
CA MET A 26 -18.90 -4.87 -6.88
C MET A 26 -18.51 -6.13 -7.66
N THR A 27 -19.49 -6.78 -8.28
CA THR A 27 -19.29 -7.92 -9.17
C THR A 27 -19.98 -7.69 -10.50
N LEU A 28 -19.41 -8.25 -11.59
CA LEU A 28 -19.95 -8.09 -12.94
C LEU A 28 -21.40 -8.58 -13.07
N GLU A 29 -21.77 -9.61 -12.31
CA GLU A 29 -23.11 -10.21 -12.35
C GLU A 29 -24.19 -9.32 -11.72
N ARG A 30 -23.80 -8.45 -10.77
CA ARG A 30 -24.73 -7.63 -9.98
C ARG A 30 -24.71 -6.16 -10.38
N LEU A 31 -23.76 -5.75 -11.21
CA LEU A 31 -23.58 -4.37 -11.63
C LEU A 31 -24.78 -3.90 -12.44
N THR A 32 -25.36 -2.78 -12.02
CA THR A 32 -26.42 -2.09 -12.75
C THR A 32 -25.86 -1.08 -13.74
N LEU A 33 -26.68 -0.68 -14.73
CA LEU A 33 -26.27 0.35 -15.69
C LEU A 33 -25.98 1.69 -15.00
N ASP A 34 -26.79 2.07 -14.00
CA ASP A 34 -26.63 3.34 -13.29
C ASP A 34 -25.31 3.37 -12.53
N GLU A 35 -24.97 2.30 -11.79
CA GLU A 35 -23.67 2.17 -11.12
C GLU A 35 -22.51 2.22 -12.12
N ALA A 36 -22.65 1.58 -13.28
CA ALA A 36 -21.61 1.62 -14.32
C ALA A 36 -21.40 3.05 -14.86
N LEU A 37 -22.48 3.83 -15.04
CA LEU A 37 -22.41 5.22 -15.45
C LEU A 37 -21.76 6.11 -14.37
N GLU A 38 -22.05 5.86 -13.10
CA GLU A 38 -21.40 6.55 -11.99
C GLU A 38 -19.89 6.27 -11.96
N LEU A 39 -19.47 5.01 -12.10
CA LEU A 39 -18.05 4.65 -12.16
C LEU A 39 -17.34 5.32 -13.36
N LEU A 40 -17.99 5.37 -14.53
CA LEU A 40 -17.47 6.03 -15.73
C LEU A 40 -17.39 7.56 -15.62
N SER A 41 -18.02 8.15 -14.59
CA SER A 41 -17.91 9.57 -14.29
C SER A 41 -16.64 9.93 -13.51
N LEU A 42 -15.94 8.93 -12.92
CA LEU A 42 -14.66 9.13 -12.26
C LEU A 42 -13.54 9.32 -13.30
N PRO A 43 -12.57 10.22 -13.08
CA PRO A 43 -12.35 11.07 -11.91
C PRO A 43 -13.37 12.21 -11.79
N ARG A 44 -13.90 12.41 -10.58
CA ARG A 44 -14.89 13.47 -10.30
C ARG A 44 -14.21 14.67 -9.66
N THR A 45 -14.55 15.87 -10.11
CA THR A 45 -14.20 17.12 -9.43
C THR A 45 -15.21 17.39 -8.32
N VAL A 46 -14.74 17.55 -7.09
CA VAL A 46 -15.58 17.84 -5.91
C VAL A 46 -15.80 19.35 -5.75
N GLY A 47 -14.77 20.14 -6.05
CA GLY A 47 -14.81 21.60 -5.99
C GLY A 47 -13.41 22.20 -6.10
N THR A 48 -13.31 23.51 -5.86
CA THR A 48 -12.04 24.23 -5.77
C THR A 48 -11.74 24.59 -4.32
N ASP A 49 -10.47 24.53 -3.94
CA ASP A 49 -10.04 24.98 -2.63
C ASP A 49 -10.16 26.52 -2.53
N PRO A 50 -10.80 27.06 -1.49
CA PRO A 50 -10.98 28.51 -1.34
C PRO A 50 -9.69 29.28 -1.05
N THR A 51 -8.61 28.61 -0.64
CA THR A 51 -7.34 29.26 -0.27
C THR A 51 -6.42 29.50 -1.46
N ASP A 52 -6.30 28.52 -2.35
CA ASP A 52 -5.40 28.53 -3.51
C ASP A 52 -6.13 28.42 -4.86
N GLY A 53 -7.45 28.20 -4.86
CA GLY A 53 -8.27 28.08 -6.08
C GLY A 53 -8.03 26.78 -6.85
N VAL A 54 -7.28 25.84 -6.29
CA VAL A 54 -6.89 24.59 -6.98
C VAL A 54 -8.03 23.58 -6.92
N GLU A 55 -8.29 22.93 -8.05
CA GLU A 55 -9.31 21.88 -8.14
C GLU A 55 -8.96 20.66 -7.29
N ILE A 56 -9.96 20.18 -6.56
CA ILE A 56 -9.93 18.95 -5.79
C ILE A 56 -10.69 17.88 -6.57
N THR A 57 -9.99 16.81 -6.92
CA THR A 57 -10.52 15.66 -7.66
C THR A 57 -10.43 14.41 -6.83
N VAL A 58 -11.37 13.49 -7.03
CA VAL A 58 -11.41 12.18 -6.37
C VAL A 58 -11.43 11.08 -7.43
N GLN A 59 -10.64 10.03 -7.18
CA GLN A 59 -10.47 8.95 -8.14
C GLN A 59 -9.98 7.67 -7.47
N ASN A 60 -10.23 6.52 -8.11
CA ASN A 60 -9.68 5.24 -7.68
C ASN A 60 -8.33 4.98 -8.35
N GLY A 61 -7.33 4.56 -7.58
CA GLY A 61 -5.98 4.29 -8.06
C GLY A 61 -5.47 2.92 -7.67
N ARG A 62 -4.21 2.62 -8.01
CA ARG A 62 -3.57 1.34 -7.70
C ARG A 62 -3.59 0.96 -6.21
N PHE A 63 -3.58 1.96 -5.33
CA PHE A 63 -3.52 1.78 -3.88
C PHE A 63 -4.86 2.04 -3.19
N GLY A 64 -5.95 2.10 -3.96
CA GLY A 64 -7.29 2.42 -3.46
C GLY A 64 -7.72 3.86 -3.75
N PRO A 65 -8.84 4.28 -3.13
CA PRO A 65 -9.47 5.57 -3.37
C PRO A 65 -8.64 6.70 -2.77
N TYR A 66 -8.53 7.81 -3.49
CA TYR A 66 -7.78 8.97 -3.03
C TYR A 66 -8.34 10.27 -3.61
N LEU A 67 -8.05 11.36 -2.90
CA LEU A 67 -8.28 12.73 -3.35
C LEU A 67 -6.96 13.39 -3.76
N LYS A 68 -7.04 14.32 -4.70
CA LYS A 68 -5.90 15.07 -5.24
C LYS A 68 -6.23 16.56 -5.38
N ARG A 69 -5.37 17.41 -4.84
CA ARG A 69 -5.34 18.87 -5.02
C ARG A 69 -3.98 19.26 -5.60
N GLY A 70 -3.90 19.53 -6.90
CA GLY A 70 -2.65 19.84 -7.59
C GLY A 70 -1.61 18.71 -7.45
N SER A 71 -0.53 18.94 -6.70
CA SER A 71 0.49 17.94 -6.38
C SER A 71 0.27 17.23 -5.04
N ASP A 72 -0.70 17.68 -4.24
CA ASP A 72 -1.03 17.09 -2.95
C ASP A 72 -2.09 15.99 -3.11
N SER A 73 -1.93 14.89 -2.38
CA SER A 73 -2.88 13.78 -2.37
C SER A 73 -3.04 13.14 -0.99
N ARG A 74 -4.24 12.63 -0.72
CA ARG A 74 -4.57 11.89 0.51
C ARG A 74 -5.42 10.68 0.16
N SER A 75 -5.16 9.57 0.84
CA SER A 75 -6.00 8.38 0.76
C SER A 75 -7.35 8.64 1.40
N LEU A 76 -8.38 8.05 0.80
CA LEU A 76 -9.71 7.92 1.38
C LEU A 76 -9.82 6.54 2.05
N ASP A 77 -10.77 6.41 2.96
CA ASP A 77 -10.93 5.17 3.73
C ASP A 77 -11.72 4.13 2.93
N THR A 78 -12.70 4.56 2.13
CA THR A 78 -13.57 3.67 1.36
C THR A 78 -13.83 4.17 -0.06
N GLU A 79 -14.23 3.27 -0.95
CA GLU A 79 -14.45 3.58 -2.37
C GLU A 79 -15.76 4.37 -2.57
N GLU A 80 -16.75 4.16 -1.72
CA GLU A 80 -18.04 4.88 -1.74
C GLU A 80 -17.85 6.39 -1.48
N GLN A 81 -16.79 6.77 -0.77
CA GLN A 81 -16.44 8.18 -0.57
C GLN A 81 -16.15 8.89 -1.90
N LEU A 82 -15.70 8.19 -2.94
CA LEU A 82 -15.47 8.80 -4.26
C LEU A 82 -16.75 9.42 -4.86
N LEU A 83 -17.92 8.91 -4.49
CA LEU A 83 -19.21 9.36 -5.01
C LEU A 83 -19.90 10.35 -4.06
N THR A 84 -19.62 10.27 -2.76
CA THR A 84 -20.40 10.96 -1.72
C THR A 84 -19.63 12.08 -1.01
N ILE A 85 -18.30 12.08 -1.05
CA ILE A 85 -17.48 13.03 -0.29
C ILE A 85 -17.72 14.48 -0.72
N THR A 86 -17.78 15.35 0.28
CA THR A 86 -17.99 16.78 0.12
C THR A 86 -16.67 17.56 0.10
N LEU A 87 -16.73 18.80 -0.38
CA LEU A 87 -15.56 19.69 -0.40
C LEU A 87 -15.01 19.92 1.01
N GLU A 88 -15.88 20.11 2.00
CA GLU A 88 -15.50 20.35 3.40
C GLU A 88 -14.72 19.16 4.01
N GLU A 89 -15.18 17.93 3.73
CA GLU A 89 -14.49 16.72 4.15
C GLU A 89 -13.13 16.58 3.45
N CYS A 90 -13.06 16.86 2.14
CA CYS A 90 -11.79 16.86 1.41
C CYS A 90 -10.77 17.84 2.03
N LEU A 91 -11.20 19.06 2.36
CA LEU A 91 -10.35 20.08 2.98
C LEU A 91 -9.89 19.62 4.38
N THR A 92 -10.78 18.99 5.14
CA THR A 92 -10.46 18.44 6.46
C THR A 92 -9.38 17.35 6.37
N ILE A 93 -9.46 16.48 5.37
CA ILE A 93 -8.46 15.42 5.12
C ILE A 93 -7.14 16.02 4.63
N LEU A 94 -7.18 17.04 3.76
CA LEU A 94 -5.98 17.72 3.25
C LEU A 94 -5.22 18.45 4.36
N ALA A 95 -5.92 19.02 5.34
CA ALA A 95 -5.33 19.67 6.51
C ALA A 95 -4.56 18.70 7.41
N GLN A 96 -4.86 17.40 7.37
CA GLN A 96 -4.12 16.40 8.12
C GLN A 96 -2.70 16.22 7.55
N PRO A 97 -1.69 15.99 8.41
CA PRO A 97 -0.33 15.74 7.96
C PRO A 97 -0.26 14.48 7.08
N LYS A 98 0.57 14.53 6.03
CA LYS A 98 0.82 13.37 5.16
C LYS A 98 1.26 12.17 5.98
N LYS A 99 0.45 11.12 5.99
CA LYS A 99 0.83 9.80 6.50
C LYS A 99 1.73 9.13 5.45
N PHE A 100 3.02 9.46 5.44
CA PHE A 100 3.99 8.77 4.58
C PHE A 100 4.18 7.32 5.05
N GLY A 101 3.56 6.37 4.33
CA GLY A 101 4.19 5.11 3.92
C GLY A 101 4.94 4.25 4.94
N ARG A 102 4.64 4.33 6.23
CA ARG A 102 4.97 3.30 7.21
C ARG A 102 3.72 3.08 8.05
N ALA A 103 3.05 1.95 7.82
CA ALA A 103 2.12 1.43 8.80
C ALA A 103 2.80 1.53 10.18
N LYS A 104 2.09 2.09 11.16
CA LYS A 104 2.58 2.20 12.54
C LYS A 104 3.11 0.81 12.91
N ALA A 105 4.40 0.73 13.29
CA ALA A 105 5.02 -0.56 13.60
C ALA A 105 4.10 -1.29 14.58
N LYS A 106 3.62 -2.49 14.22
CA LYS A 106 2.81 -3.30 15.12
C LYS A 106 3.57 -3.43 16.44
N ALA A 107 2.85 -3.30 17.55
CA ALA A 107 3.45 -3.49 18.87
C ALA A 107 4.16 -4.86 18.93
N PRO A 108 5.28 -4.97 19.66
CA PRO A 108 5.95 -6.26 19.85
C PRO A 108 4.96 -7.30 20.37
N LEU A 109 5.04 -8.51 19.84
CA LEU A 109 4.24 -9.65 20.31
C LEU A 109 4.66 -10.06 21.72
N ARG A 110 5.97 -10.03 22.01
CA ARG A 110 6.54 -10.45 23.30
C ARG A 110 7.96 -9.89 23.49
N THR A 111 8.38 -9.69 24.73
CA THR A 111 9.76 -9.36 25.15
C THR A 111 10.42 -10.62 25.74
N LEU A 112 11.61 -10.99 25.25
CA LEU A 112 12.29 -12.27 25.50
C LEU A 112 13.64 -12.08 26.23
N GLY A 113 13.62 -11.29 27.30
CA GLY A 113 14.79 -10.98 28.11
C GLY A 113 15.82 -10.12 27.37
N THR A 114 17.08 -10.19 27.84
CA THR A 114 18.20 -9.40 27.33
C THR A 114 19.21 -10.30 26.62
N ASP A 115 19.71 -9.85 25.47
CA ASP A 115 20.74 -10.57 24.74
C ASP A 115 22.13 -10.33 25.36
N PRO A 116 22.89 -11.38 25.71
CA PRO A 116 24.18 -11.25 26.37
C PRO A 116 25.28 -10.61 25.49
N THR A 117 25.08 -10.59 24.17
CA THR A 117 26.08 -10.05 23.23
C THR A 117 25.87 -8.56 22.97
N SER A 118 24.63 -8.15 22.70
CA SER A 118 24.28 -6.74 22.45
C SER A 118 23.95 -5.95 23.71
N GLY A 119 23.63 -6.63 24.82
CA GLY A 119 23.14 -6.01 26.05
C GLY A 119 21.75 -5.39 25.93
N ARG A 120 21.02 -5.65 24.84
CA ARG A 120 19.71 -5.05 24.54
C ARG A 120 18.57 -6.04 24.72
N GLU A 121 17.38 -5.52 24.96
CA GLU A 121 16.17 -6.33 25.06
C GLU A 121 15.82 -7.00 23.74
N ILE A 122 15.46 -8.28 23.81
CA ILE A 122 15.02 -9.06 22.65
C ILE A 122 13.51 -8.89 22.50
N LEU A 123 13.06 -8.42 21.35
CA LEU A 123 11.66 -8.24 21.01
C LEU A 123 11.24 -9.22 19.93
N LEU A 124 10.17 -9.96 20.17
CA LEU A 124 9.46 -10.74 19.16
C LEU A 124 8.44 -9.83 18.47
N LYS A 125 8.52 -9.71 17.14
CA LYS A 125 7.65 -8.85 16.33
C LYS A 125 7.07 -9.63 15.16
N ASP A 126 5.89 -9.21 14.72
CA ASP A 126 5.27 -9.70 13.49
C ASP A 126 5.65 -8.80 12.30
N GLY A 127 6.29 -9.38 11.27
CA GLY A 127 6.78 -8.67 10.10
C GLY A 127 6.11 -9.13 8.80
N GLN A 128 6.39 -8.43 7.70
CA GLN A 128 5.84 -8.77 6.37
C GLN A 128 6.21 -10.20 5.91
N TYR A 129 7.32 -10.74 6.40
CA TYR A 129 7.83 -12.07 6.05
C TYR A 129 7.58 -13.12 7.15
N GLY A 130 6.72 -12.80 8.13
CA GLY A 130 6.46 -13.63 9.30
C GLY A 130 7.11 -13.12 10.58
N PRO A 131 6.95 -13.86 11.70
CA PRO A 131 7.47 -13.47 13.00
C PRO A 131 9.01 -13.50 13.03
N TYR A 132 9.59 -12.55 13.76
CA TYR A 132 11.03 -12.39 13.89
C TYR A 132 11.41 -11.83 15.27
N VAL A 133 12.61 -12.15 15.74
CA VAL A 133 13.23 -11.56 16.92
C VAL A 133 14.19 -10.44 16.53
N THR A 134 14.27 -9.41 17.38
CA THR A 134 15.15 -8.25 17.18
C THR A 134 15.73 -7.76 18.50
N ASP A 135 17.02 -7.44 18.51
CA ASP A 135 17.72 -6.70 19.58
C ASP A 135 17.76 -5.17 19.27
N GLY A 136 17.02 -4.73 18.25
CA GLY A 136 17.03 -3.37 17.72
C GLY A 136 18.02 -3.11 16.57
N GLU A 137 18.99 -3.99 16.34
CA GLU A 137 20.02 -3.83 15.29
C GLU A 137 20.08 -5.04 14.35
N THR A 138 20.07 -6.23 14.91
CA THR A 138 19.99 -7.53 14.24
C THR A 138 18.56 -8.04 14.27
N ASN A 139 18.04 -8.43 13.09
CA ASN A 139 16.71 -9.03 12.94
C ASN A 139 16.84 -10.46 12.45
N ALA A 140 16.36 -11.44 13.22
CA ALA A 140 16.37 -12.85 12.87
C ALA A 140 14.95 -13.42 12.77
N SER A 141 14.60 -13.97 11.61
CA SER A 141 13.30 -14.61 11.38
C SER A 141 13.21 -15.95 12.10
N LEU A 142 12.03 -16.28 12.63
CA LEU A 142 11.75 -17.61 13.19
C LEU A 142 11.84 -18.68 12.08
N ARG A 143 12.34 -19.87 12.41
CA ARG A 143 12.39 -21.03 11.50
C ARG A 143 11.07 -21.80 11.56
N ARG A 144 10.84 -22.70 10.59
CA ARG A 144 9.58 -23.46 10.46
C ARG A 144 9.21 -24.32 11.69
N GLY A 145 10.17 -24.60 12.58
CA GLY A 145 9.93 -25.34 13.82
C GLY A 145 9.85 -24.47 15.07
N ASP A 146 10.07 -23.17 14.97
CA ASP A 146 9.96 -22.25 16.11
C ASP A 146 8.52 -21.72 16.17
N SER A 147 7.81 -22.01 17.27
CA SER A 147 6.49 -21.46 17.53
C SER A 147 6.61 -20.12 18.26
N VAL A 148 5.69 -19.18 17.97
CA VAL A 148 5.68 -17.83 18.58
C VAL A 148 5.45 -17.91 20.10
N GLU A 149 4.70 -18.92 20.54
CA GLU A 149 4.27 -19.11 21.93
C GLU A 149 5.35 -19.80 22.77
N GLU A 150 6.02 -20.82 22.22
CA GLU A 150 7.02 -21.62 22.95
C GLU A 150 8.45 -21.07 22.80
N LEU A 151 8.61 -19.92 22.14
CA LEU A 151 9.92 -19.30 21.95
C LEU A 151 10.53 -18.94 23.31
N THR A 152 11.70 -19.51 23.60
CA THR A 152 12.49 -19.24 24.80
C THR A 152 13.52 -18.15 24.55
N ASP A 153 13.99 -17.52 25.62
CA ASP A 153 14.99 -16.45 25.57
C ASP A 153 16.31 -16.97 24.97
N GLU A 154 16.72 -18.18 25.37
CA GLU A 154 17.90 -18.88 24.84
C GLU A 154 17.81 -19.11 23.33
N ARG A 155 16.64 -19.56 22.86
CA ARG A 155 16.42 -19.79 21.43
C ARG A 155 16.43 -18.49 20.63
N ALA A 156 15.88 -17.42 21.21
CA ALA A 156 15.90 -16.11 20.58
C ALA A 156 17.33 -15.54 20.47
N GLN A 157 18.16 -15.75 21.49
CA GLN A 157 19.59 -15.40 21.48
C GLN A 157 20.35 -16.20 20.41
N GLU A 158 20.08 -17.49 20.29
CA GLU A 158 20.70 -18.36 19.27
C GLU A 158 20.38 -17.84 17.86
N LEU A 159 19.11 -17.54 17.56
CA LEU A 159 18.68 -17.01 16.26
C LEU A 159 19.39 -15.68 15.92
N LEU A 160 19.55 -14.79 16.90
CA LEU A 160 20.26 -13.52 16.72
C LEU A 160 21.77 -13.75 16.50
N ALA A 161 22.39 -14.65 17.26
CA ALA A 161 23.80 -14.99 17.10
C ALA A 161 24.10 -15.59 15.71
N GLU A 162 23.27 -16.54 15.26
CA GLU A 162 23.37 -17.11 13.91
C GLU A 162 23.23 -16.04 12.82
N ARG A 163 22.32 -15.08 13.01
CA ARG A 163 22.09 -13.98 12.07
C ARG A 163 23.30 -13.06 11.98
N ARG A 164 23.95 -12.75 13.11
CA ARG A 164 25.20 -11.97 13.15
C ARG A 164 26.33 -12.69 12.45
N ALA A 165 26.48 -14.00 12.71
CA ALA A 165 27.50 -14.83 12.07
C ALA A 165 27.34 -14.92 10.55
N LYS A 166 26.09 -14.96 10.04
CA LYS A 166 25.80 -14.99 8.59
C LYS A 166 26.02 -13.65 7.87
N GLY A 167 26.14 -12.55 8.60
CA GLY A 167 26.32 -11.21 8.04
C GLY A 167 25.11 -10.69 7.22
N PRO A 168 25.20 -9.45 6.71
CA PRO A 168 24.17 -8.88 5.86
C PRO A 168 24.05 -9.66 4.55
N ALA A 169 22.83 -9.96 4.12
CA ALA A 169 22.59 -10.69 2.88
C ALA A 169 23.21 -9.94 1.69
N THR A 170 24.12 -10.58 0.96
CA THR A 170 24.72 -9.99 -0.23
C THR A 170 23.62 -9.76 -1.27
N LYS A 171 23.44 -8.51 -1.71
CA LYS A 171 22.45 -8.17 -2.74
C LYS A 171 22.86 -8.85 -4.05
N LYS A 172 22.16 -9.91 -4.43
CA LYS A 172 22.26 -10.49 -5.77
C LYS A 172 21.77 -9.44 -6.77
N SER A 173 22.68 -8.85 -7.56
CA SER A 173 22.29 -7.94 -8.63
C SER A 173 21.49 -8.76 -9.67
N ARG A 174 20.24 -8.35 -9.92
CA ARG A 174 19.50 -8.86 -11.08
C ARG A 174 20.10 -8.18 -12.31
N SER A 175 20.69 -8.94 -13.22
CA SER A 175 21.02 -8.40 -14.54
C SER A 175 19.72 -7.98 -15.20
N ARG A 176 19.64 -6.72 -15.63
CA ARG A 176 18.57 -6.27 -16.52
C ARG A 176 18.80 -6.98 -17.85
N ARG A 177 17.83 -7.80 -18.26
CA ARG A 177 17.77 -8.29 -19.63
C ARG A 177 17.39 -7.07 -20.49
N SER A 178 18.33 -6.63 -21.32
CA SER A 178 18.16 -5.57 -22.33
C SER A 178 17.19 -5.99 -23.41
#